data_AF-A0A829QAF6-F1
#
_entry.id   AF-A0A829QAF6-F1
#
_cell.length_a   1.000
_cell.length_b   1.000
_cell.length_c   1.000
_cell.angle_alpha   90.00
_cell.angle_beta   90.00
_cell.angle_gamma   90.00
#
_symmetry.space_group_name_H-M   'P 1'
#
loop_
_entity.id
_entity.type
_entity.pdbx_description
1 polymer ?
#
loop_
_entity_poly.entity_id
_entity_poly.type
_entity_poly.pdbx_seq_one_letter_code
_entity_poly.pdbx_strand_id
1 'polypeptide(L)'
;MDLGAGHGALTAHLVAAGARVLAVELHPGRARHLRSRFAEEDVRVAEADLLAFRWPRRPFRVVASPPYQVTSALIRSLLTPESRLLAADLVLQRGAVHKHAKRAPVRHWTLRAGITLPRSAFHHPPQVDSSVLVIRRR
;
A
#
# COMPACT_ATOMS: atom_id res chain seq x y z
N MET A 1 5.81 4.76 -0.44
CA MET A 1 6.07 3.31 -0.43
C MET A 1 4.93 2.64 -1.14
N ASP A 2 5.27 1.73 -2.06
CA ASP A 2 4.33 0.86 -2.77
C ASP A 2 4.47 -0.55 -2.19
N LEU A 3 3.41 -1.09 -1.59
CA LEU A 3 3.45 -2.35 -0.84
C LEU A 3 2.65 -3.42 -1.60
N GLY A 4 3.31 -4.53 -1.97
CA GLY A 4 2.76 -5.45 -2.95
C GLY A 4 2.76 -4.82 -4.35
N ALA A 5 3.91 -4.24 -4.73
CA ALA A 5 4.03 -3.40 -5.92
C ALA A 5 3.68 -4.13 -7.24
N GLY A 6 3.69 -5.48 -7.25
CA GLY A 6 3.31 -6.27 -8.41
C GLY A 6 4.23 -5.97 -9.60
N HIS A 7 3.65 -5.57 -10.72
CA HIS A 7 4.40 -5.13 -11.91
C HIS A 7 4.66 -3.62 -11.95
N GLY A 8 4.34 -2.89 -10.87
CA GLY A 8 4.64 -1.47 -10.73
C GLY A 8 3.56 -0.52 -11.25
N ALA A 9 2.29 -0.94 -11.22
CA ALA A 9 1.17 -0.11 -11.65
C ALA A 9 1.09 1.20 -10.86
N LEU A 10 1.17 1.13 -9.52
CA LEU A 10 1.22 2.31 -8.67
C LEU A 10 2.60 2.97 -8.68
N THR A 11 3.67 2.16 -8.62
CA THR A 11 5.06 2.64 -8.69
C THR A 11 5.28 3.62 -9.85
N ALA A 12 4.83 3.30 -11.07
CA ALA A 12 5.02 4.17 -12.23
C ALA A 12 4.37 5.56 -12.06
N HIS A 13 3.15 5.63 -11.55
CA HIS A 13 2.47 6.90 -11.30
C HIS A 13 3.10 7.69 -10.15
N LEU A 14 3.61 7.00 -9.12
CA LEU A 14 4.32 7.65 -8.02
C LEU A 14 5.63 8.29 -8.51
N VAL A 15 6.39 7.58 -9.36
CA VAL A 15 7.61 8.10 -9.99
C VAL A 15 7.30 9.31 -10.87
N ALA A 16 6.28 9.21 -11.73
CA ALA A 16 5.85 10.33 -12.58
C ALA A 16 5.41 11.57 -11.78
N ALA A 17 4.92 11.38 -10.55
CA ALA A 17 4.61 12.47 -9.62
C ALA A 17 5.85 13.02 -8.88
N GLY A 18 7.07 12.59 -9.24
CA GLY A 18 8.34 13.03 -8.64
C GLY A 18 8.65 12.39 -7.29
N ALA A 19 7.99 11.28 -6.92
CA ALA A 19 8.24 10.63 -5.64
C ALA A 19 9.46 9.70 -5.70
N ARG A 20 10.29 9.73 -4.64
CA ARG A 20 11.23 8.65 -4.33
C ARG A 20 10.47 7.44 -3.82
N VAL A 21 10.50 6.34 -4.56
CA VAL A 21 9.68 5.15 -4.26
C VAL A 21 10.53 4.05 -3.62
N LEU A 22 9.97 3.46 -2.56
CA LEU A 22 10.38 2.13 -2.09
C LEU A 22 9.23 1.18 -2.41
N ALA A 23 9.46 0.31 -3.39
CA ALA A 23 8.56 -0.75 -3.81
C ALA A 23 8.90 -2.03 -3.04
N VAL A 24 7.91 -2.63 -2.39
CA VAL A 24 8.05 -3.89 -1.64
C VAL A 24 7.25 -4.96 -2.36
N GLU A 25 7.90 -6.08 -2.70
CA GLU A 25 7.29 -7.19 -3.42
C GLU A 25 7.84 -8.51 -2.88
N LEU A 26 6.97 -9.51 -2.71
CA LEU A 26 7.37 -10.82 -2.19
C LEU A 26 7.92 -11.74 -3.29
N HIS A 27 7.36 -11.67 -4.50
CA HIS A 27 7.71 -12.60 -5.56
C HIS A 27 9.04 -12.21 -6.25
N PRO A 28 10.07 -13.06 -6.24
CA PRO A 28 11.41 -12.73 -6.74
C PRO A 28 11.41 -12.31 -8.22
N GLY A 29 10.60 -12.98 -9.04
CA GLY A 29 10.48 -12.64 -10.46
C GLY A 29 9.88 -11.24 -10.70
N ARG A 30 8.92 -10.83 -9.86
CA ARG A 30 8.29 -9.50 -9.97
C ARG A 30 9.22 -8.43 -9.41
N ALA A 31 9.91 -8.71 -8.30
CA ALA A 31 10.94 -7.83 -7.77
C ALA A 31 12.07 -7.59 -8.79
N ARG A 32 12.54 -8.63 -9.49
CA ARG A 32 13.52 -8.49 -10.58
C ARG A 32 12.99 -7.63 -11.73
N HIS A 33 11.74 -7.88 -12.15
CA HIS A 33 11.09 -7.07 -13.18
C HIS A 33 11.00 -5.59 -12.77
N LEU A 34 10.59 -5.29 -11.54
CA LEU A 34 10.54 -3.92 -11.01
C LEU A 34 11.92 -3.25 -11.06
N ARG A 35 12.99 -3.95 -10.64
CA ARG A 35 14.36 -3.41 -10.69
C ARG A 35 14.79 -3.06 -12.11
N SER A 36 14.49 -3.92 -13.07
CA SER A 36 14.81 -3.67 -14.48
C SER A 36 13.96 -2.55 -15.08
N ARG A 37 12.65 -2.52 -14.78
CA ARG A 37 11.71 -1.53 -15.31
C ARG A 37 12.02 -0.10 -14.85
N PHE A 38 12.50 0.06 -13.62
CA PHE A 38 12.74 1.35 -12.99
C PHE A 38 14.24 1.60 -12.71
N ALA A 39 15.13 1.03 -13.53
CA ALA A 39 16.58 1.10 -13.30
C ALA A 39 17.13 2.54 -13.32
N GLU A 40 16.55 3.40 -14.16
CA GLU A 40 16.95 4.80 -14.33
C GLU A 40 16.16 5.78 -13.45
N GLU A 41 15.29 5.28 -12.58
CA GLU A 41 14.39 6.08 -11.74
C GLU A 41 14.78 6.01 -10.27
N ASP A 42 14.30 6.94 -9.44
CA ASP A 42 14.53 6.91 -7.98
C ASP A 42 13.60 5.89 -7.27
N VAL A 43 13.73 4.62 -7.67
CA VAL A 43 12.97 3.48 -7.17
C VAL A 43 13.90 2.46 -6.55
N ARG A 44 13.69 2.19 -5.26
CA ARG A 44 14.32 1.07 -4.55
C ARG A 44 13.35 -0.09 -4.46
N VAL A 45 13.81 -1.29 -4.78
CA VAL A 45 12.98 -2.51 -4.72
C VAL A 45 13.46 -3.43 -3.60
N ALA A 46 12.61 -3.59 -2.58
CA ALA A 46 12.80 -4.56 -1.50
C ALA A 46 12.02 -5.84 -1.81
N GLU A 47 12.74 -6.95 -1.90
CA GLU A 47 12.14 -8.27 -1.98
C GLU A 47 11.89 -8.77 -0.56
N ALA A 48 10.65 -8.71 -0.07
CA ALA A 48 10.35 -8.97 1.33
C ALA A 48 8.89 -9.34 1.56
N ASP A 49 8.66 -10.15 2.59
CA ASP A 49 7.34 -10.38 3.16
C ASP A 49 6.88 -9.15 3.96
N LEU A 50 5.71 -8.61 3.61
CA LEU A 50 5.08 -7.47 4.29
C LEU A 50 4.80 -7.73 5.78
N LEU A 51 4.60 -8.98 6.19
CA LEU A 51 4.38 -9.34 7.59
C LEU A 51 5.68 -9.30 8.41
N ALA A 52 6.83 -9.53 7.78
CA ALA A 52 8.15 -9.46 8.40
C ALA A 52 8.90 -8.16 8.10
N PHE A 53 8.30 -7.27 7.31
CA PHE A 53 8.93 -6.06 6.82
C PHE A 53 9.18 -5.03 7.93
N ARG A 54 10.42 -4.54 8.02
CA ARG A 54 10.80 -3.51 8.98
C ARG A 54 10.54 -2.12 8.41
N TRP A 55 9.71 -1.34 9.09
CA TRP A 55 9.37 0.01 8.68
C TRP A 55 10.56 0.98 8.70
N PRO A 56 10.60 1.96 7.77
CA PRO A 56 11.61 3.02 7.82
C PRO A 56 11.54 3.81 9.13
N ARG A 57 12.71 4.14 9.69
CA ARG A 57 12.84 5.01 10.88
C ARG A 57 12.67 6.51 10.58
N ARG A 58 12.38 6.86 9.33
CA ARG A 58 12.14 8.22 8.85
C ARG A 58 10.69 8.37 8.38
N PRO A 59 10.12 9.59 8.32
CA PRO A 59 8.76 9.80 7.84
C PRO A 59 8.49 9.19 6.46
N PHE A 60 7.34 8.54 6.29
CA PHE A 60 6.96 7.92 5.02
C PHE A 60 5.45 7.96 4.75
N ARG A 61 5.09 7.90 3.46
CA ARG A 61 3.71 7.70 2.99
C ARG A 61 3.57 6.34 2.33
N VAL A 62 2.39 5.73 2.43
CA VAL A 62 2.07 4.46 1.78
C VAL A 62 0.97 4.67 0.73
N VAL A 63 1.17 4.18 -0.48
CA VAL A 63 0.15 4.09 -1.53
C VAL A 63 0.27 2.70 -2.09
N ALA A 64 -0.71 1.83 -1.85
CA ALA A 64 -0.52 0.40 -2.05
C ALA A 64 -1.82 -0.34 -2.42
N SER A 65 -1.67 -1.44 -3.16
CA SER A 65 -2.71 -2.46 -3.39
C SER A 65 -2.23 -3.81 -2.87
N PRO A 66 -2.09 -3.99 -1.54
CA PRO A 66 -1.48 -5.18 -0.96
C PRO A 66 -2.39 -6.42 -1.10
N PRO A 67 -1.82 -7.65 -1.03
CA PRO A 67 -2.62 -8.87 -0.98
C PRO A 67 -3.62 -8.84 0.17
N TYR A 68 -4.87 -9.22 -0.08
CA TYR A 68 -5.95 -9.05 0.91
C TYR A 68 -5.70 -9.80 2.22
N GLN A 69 -5.02 -10.95 2.17
CA GLN A 69 -4.74 -11.79 3.33
C GLN A 69 -3.90 -11.06 4.40
N VAL A 70 -3.03 -10.11 4.00
CA VAL A 70 -2.13 -9.42 4.93
C VAL A 70 -2.64 -8.05 5.39
N THR A 71 -3.74 -7.57 4.82
CA THR A 71 -4.23 -6.19 4.99
C THR A 71 -4.48 -5.80 6.44
N SER A 72 -5.12 -6.67 7.23
CA SER A 72 -5.42 -6.38 8.63
C SER A 72 -4.15 -6.29 9.49
N ALA A 73 -3.16 -7.17 9.24
CA ALA A 73 -1.88 -7.13 9.93
C ALA A 73 -1.05 -5.92 9.52
N LEU A 74 -1.05 -5.59 8.22
CA LEU A 74 -0.42 -4.39 7.67
C LEU A 74 -1.00 -3.11 8.29
N ILE A 75 -2.32 -2.97 8.37
CA ILE A 75 -2.94 -1.79 8.99
C ILE A 75 -2.53 -1.69 10.46
N ARG A 76 -2.52 -2.80 11.21
CA ARG A 76 -2.07 -2.77 12.61
C ARG A 76 -0.61 -2.33 12.75
N SER A 77 0.29 -2.85 11.92
CA SER A 77 1.72 -2.50 11.98
C SER A 77 2.01 -1.08 11.51
N LEU A 78 1.20 -0.52 10.61
CA LEU A 78 1.31 0.87 10.16
C LEU A 78 0.87 1.89 11.23
N LEU A 79 -0.05 1.52 12.12
CA LEU A 79 -0.68 2.42 13.10
C LEU A 79 -0.07 2.35 14.51
N THR A 80 1.08 1.69 14.68
CA THR A 80 1.78 1.63 15.98
C THR A 80 2.41 2.99 16.35
N PRO A 81 2.69 3.26 17.64
CA PRO A 81 3.38 4.48 18.06
C PRO A 81 4.76 4.68 17.44
N GLU A 82 5.47 3.59 17.16
CA GLU A 82 6.84 3.60 16.66
C GLU A 82 6.88 3.91 15.16
N SER A 83 5.78 3.62 14.45
CA SER A 83 5.62 3.90 13.04
C SER A 83 5.81 5.39 12.73
N ARG A 84 6.60 5.67 11.70
CA ARG A 84 6.81 7.02 11.16
C ARG A 84 5.88 7.33 9.98
N LEU A 85 4.74 6.66 9.93
CA LEU A 85 3.72 6.93 8.93
C LEU A 85 3.24 8.38 8.99
N LEU A 86 3.10 9.01 7.82
CA LEU A 86 2.47 10.32 7.62
C LEU A 86 1.03 10.19 7.10
N ALA A 87 0.83 9.30 6.13
CA ALA A 87 -0.47 9.00 5.54
C ALA A 87 -0.41 7.66 4.78
N ALA A 88 -1.54 6.97 4.66
CA ALA A 88 -1.66 5.80 3.81
C ALA A 88 -2.93 5.81 2.96
N ASP A 89 -2.83 5.30 1.75
CA ASP A 89 -3.92 5.05 0.82
C ASP A 89 -3.82 3.60 0.34
N LEU A 90 -4.76 2.76 0.80
CA LEU A 90 -4.70 1.31 0.60
C LEU A 90 -5.89 0.83 -0.22
N VAL A 91 -5.65 0.19 -1.36
CA VAL A 91 -6.70 -0.47 -2.15
C VAL A 91 -7.02 -1.82 -1.51
N LEU A 92 -8.22 -1.94 -0.93
CA LEU A 92 -8.70 -3.14 -0.24
C LEU A 92 -10.06 -3.56 -0.79
N GLN A 93 -10.52 -4.78 -0.49
CA GLN A 93 -11.92 -5.16 -0.74
C GLN A 93 -12.88 -4.14 -0.12
N ARG A 94 -13.94 -3.79 -0.86
CA ARG A 94 -14.92 -2.77 -0.45
C ARG A 94 -15.47 -3.05 0.95
N GLY A 95 -15.84 -4.30 1.26
CA GLY A 95 -16.32 -4.68 2.60
C GLY A 95 -15.30 -4.42 3.72
N ALA A 96 -14.01 -4.68 3.46
CA ALA A 96 -12.94 -4.39 4.41
C ALA A 96 -12.77 -2.89 4.64
N VAL A 97 -12.78 -2.07 3.58
CA VAL A 97 -12.73 -0.61 3.72
C VAL A 97 -13.87 -0.09 4.59
N HIS A 98 -15.11 -0.53 4.32
CA HIS A 98 -16.27 -0.11 5.12
C HIS A 98 -16.14 -0.54 6.59
N LYS A 99 -15.67 -1.76 6.84
CA LYS A 99 -15.41 -2.25 8.20
C LYS A 99 -14.38 -1.39 8.93
N HIS A 100 -13.30 -0.98 8.24
CA HIS A 100 -12.25 -0.17 8.83
C HIS A 100 -12.65 1.31 8.99
N ALA A 101 -13.38 1.88 8.05
CA ALA A 101 -13.82 3.28 8.07
C ALA A 101 -14.92 3.56 9.12
N LYS A 102 -15.72 2.55 9.50
CA LYS A 102 -16.73 2.67 10.57
C LYS A 102 -16.15 2.60 11.98
N ARG A 103 -14.87 2.25 12.14
CA ARG A 103 -14.23 2.17 13.46
C ARG A 103 -14.00 3.56 14.03
N ALA A 104 -14.08 3.68 15.35
CA ALA A 104 -13.63 4.87 16.06
C ALA A 104 -12.16 5.20 15.68
N PRO A 105 -11.76 6.47 15.74
CA PRO A 105 -10.38 6.88 15.48
C PRO A 105 -9.38 6.01 16.24
N VAL A 106 -8.34 5.56 15.56
CA VAL A 106 -7.27 4.76 16.18
C VAL A 106 -6.20 5.74 16.63
N ARG A 107 -6.22 6.11 17.91
CA ARG A 107 -5.31 7.11 18.49
C ARG A 107 -5.44 8.46 17.75
N HIS A 108 -4.39 8.89 17.06
CA HIS A 108 -4.33 10.12 16.27
C HIS A 108 -4.64 9.88 14.78
N TRP A 109 -5.23 8.75 14.41
CA TRP A 109 -5.52 8.41 13.01
C TRP A 109 -7.01 8.36 12.72
N THR A 110 -7.38 8.97 11.60
CA THR A 110 -8.72 8.87 11.00
C THR A 110 -8.65 7.94 9.80
N LEU A 111 -9.56 6.97 9.74
CA LEU A 111 -9.72 6.02 8.65
C LEU A 111 -11.04 6.31 7.94
N ARG A 112 -10.99 6.51 6.62
CA ARG A 112 -12.19 6.84 5.82
C ARG A 112 -12.23 6.00 4.55
N ALA A 113 -13.44 5.74 4.06
CA ALA A 113 -13.61 5.20 2.72
C ALA A 113 -13.33 6.30 1.70
N GLY A 114 -12.50 6.00 0.71
CA GLY A 114 -12.21 6.83 -0.44
C GLY A 114 -12.92 6.31 -1.69
N ILE A 115 -12.29 6.52 -2.85
CA ILE A 115 -12.84 6.11 -4.15
C ILE A 115 -13.07 4.59 -4.22
N THR A 116 -14.10 4.20 -4.97
CA THR A 116 -14.39 2.79 -5.29
C THR A 116 -13.73 2.41 -6.60
N LEU A 117 -13.16 1.22 -6.67
CA LEU A 117 -12.57 0.64 -7.88
C LEU A 117 -13.38 -0.61 -8.27
N PRO A 118 -13.95 -0.66 -9.49
CA PRO A 118 -14.63 -1.85 -9.94
C PRO A 118 -13.63 -3.00 -10.09
N ARG A 119 -14.06 -4.25 -9.89
CA ARG A 119 -13.20 -5.43 -10.08
C ARG A 119 -12.56 -5.53 -11.48
N SER A 120 -13.17 -4.90 -12.49
CA SER A 120 -12.65 -4.82 -13.87
C SER A 120 -11.41 -3.95 -14.00
N ALA A 121 -11.07 -3.14 -12.99
CA ALA A 121 -9.84 -2.34 -12.97
C ALA A 121 -8.57 -3.17 -12.68
N PHE A 122 -8.68 -4.47 -12.43
CA PHE A 122 -7.58 -5.33 -12.03
C PHE A 122 -7.29 -6.40 -13.10
N HIS A 123 -6.01 -6.67 -13.37
CA HIS A 123 -5.59 -7.76 -14.27
C HIS A 123 -5.95 -9.15 -13.74
N HIS A 124 -5.94 -9.33 -12.42
CA HIS A 124 -6.50 -10.49 -11.74
C HIS A 124 -7.68 -10.02 -10.91
N PRO A 125 -8.89 -9.99 -11.49
CA PRO A 125 -10.06 -9.43 -10.84
C PRO A 125 -10.33 -10.08 -9.49
N PRO A 126 -10.49 -9.30 -8.41
CA PRO A 126 -11.04 -9.83 -7.18
C PRO A 126 -12.50 -10.26 -7.36
N GLN A 127 -12.98 -11.13 -6.47
CA GLN A 127 -14.39 -11.58 -6.48
C GLN A 127 -15.39 -10.44 -6.22
N VAL A 128 -14.93 -9.36 -5.57
CA VAL A 128 -15.73 -8.21 -5.16
C VAL A 128 -15.01 -6.92 -5.53
N ASP A 129 -15.75 -5.82 -5.65
CA ASP A 129 -15.16 -4.50 -5.86
C ASP A 129 -14.22 -4.10 -4.72
N SER A 130 -13.30 -3.21 -5.05
CA SER A 130 -12.36 -2.62 -4.11
C SER A 130 -12.70 -1.18 -3.78
N SER A 131 -12.12 -0.65 -2.73
CA SER A 131 -12.12 0.79 -2.44
C SER A 131 -10.79 1.20 -1.82
N VAL A 132 -10.50 2.49 -1.83
CA VAL A 132 -9.35 3.04 -1.11
C VAL A 132 -9.73 3.23 0.35
N LEU A 133 -8.95 2.67 1.28
CA LEU A 133 -8.93 3.07 2.67
C LEU A 133 -7.95 4.23 2.83
N VAL A 134 -8.48 5.39 3.19
CA VAL A 134 -7.73 6.63 3.38
C VAL A 134 -7.40 6.79 4.86
N ILE A 135 -6.11 6.82 5.19
CA ILE A 135 -5.58 6.95 6.56
C ILE A 135 -4.85 8.28 6.69
N ARG A 136 -5.31 9.16 7.59
CA ARG A 136 -4.75 10.49 7.83
C ARG A 136 -4.60 10.80 9.31
N ARG A 137 -3.60 11.61 9.68
CA ARG A 137 -3.50 12.13 11.04
C ARG A 137 -4.69 13.03 11.34
N ARG A 138 -5.18 12.97 12.57
CA ARG A 138 -6.15 13.90 13.14
C ARG A 138 -5.50 15.25 13.39
#